data_AF-A0A7V8IVU8-F1
#
_entry.id   AF-A0A7V8IVU8-F1
#
_cell.length_a   1.000
_cell.length_b   1.000
_cell.length_c   1.000
_cell.angle_alpha   90.00
_cell.angle_beta   90.00
_cell.angle_gamma   90.00
#
_symmetry.space_group_name_H-M   'P 1'
#
loop_
_entity.id
_entity.type
_entity.pdbx_description
1 polymer ?
#
loop_
_entity_poly.entity_id
_entity_poly.type
_entity_poly.pdbx_seq_one_letter_code
_entity_poly.pdbx_strand_id
1 'polypeptide(L)'
;MLAAFPEGTWLVALGVVILTAMTFVQRAKMKRRAGVDLVDKSGDGGKREARESMEALFVQLQEFSREMLAKLDMKVRVLNELLTRAEARIEELKRLSAPGTLAAPSPSKPANPLHEKVFRLADGGRASADIAVETGLERGEVELILGLRGKGA
;
A
#
# COMPACT_ATOMS: atom_id res chain seq x y z
N MET A 1 -22.33 -30.74 89.29
CA MET A 1 -23.72 -30.66 88.78
C MET A 1 -23.69 -30.87 87.27
N LEU A 2 -23.81 -32.12 86.81
CA LEU A 2 -23.93 -32.46 85.39
C LEU A 2 -25.42 -32.66 85.10
N ALA A 3 -26.01 -31.80 84.27
CA ALA A 3 -27.41 -31.85 83.93
C ALA A 3 -27.69 -33.10 83.07
N ALA A 4 -28.57 -33.98 83.56
CA ALA A 4 -29.10 -35.11 82.82
C ALA A 4 -30.00 -34.60 81.70
N PHE A 5 -29.56 -34.71 80.45
CA PHE A 5 -30.39 -34.41 79.29
C PHE A 5 -31.39 -35.55 79.06
N PRO A 6 -32.70 -35.27 78.96
CA PRO A 6 -33.73 -36.30 78.80
C PRO A 6 -33.59 -36.98 77.42
N GLU A 7 -33.78 -38.31 77.37
CA GLU A 7 -33.52 -39.16 76.19
C GLU A 7 -34.29 -38.76 74.90
N GLY A 8 -35.23 -37.81 74.97
CA GLY A 8 -35.96 -37.27 73.82
C GLY A 8 -35.29 -36.10 73.09
N THR A 9 -34.22 -35.48 73.63
CA THR A 9 -33.60 -34.30 72.98
C THR A 9 -32.95 -34.62 71.64
N TRP A 10 -32.43 -35.84 71.48
CA TRP A 10 -31.79 -36.28 70.24
C TRP A 10 -32.78 -36.40 69.08
N LEU A 11 -34.02 -36.83 69.34
CA LEU A 11 -35.06 -36.90 68.32
C LEU A 11 -35.49 -35.50 67.84
N VAL A 12 -35.57 -34.53 68.76
CA VAL A 12 -35.90 -33.14 68.42
C VAL A 12 -34.76 -32.50 67.62
N ALA A 13 -33.51 -32.70 68.04
CA ALA A 13 -32.35 -32.18 67.31
C ALA A 13 -32.26 -32.75 65.89
N LEU A 14 -32.51 -34.05 65.72
CA LEU A 14 -32.48 -34.71 64.42
C LEU A 14 -33.61 -34.20 63.50
N GLY A 15 -34.81 -33.95 64.06
CA GLY A 15 -35.92 -33.31 63.34
C GLY A 15 -35.58 -31.89 62.84
N VAL A 16 -34.94 -31.07 63.68
CA VAL A 16 -34.54 -29.70 63.30
C VAL A 16 -33.47 -29.70 62.20
N VAL A 17 -32.51 -30.63 62.26
CA VAL A 17 -31.48 -30.78 61.22
C VAL A 17 -32.09 -31.21 59.88
N ILE A 18 -33.05 -32.14 59.89
CA ILE A 18 -33.74 -32.55 58.66
C ILE A 18 -34.56 -31.39 58.08
N LEU A 19 -35.27 -30.63 58.92
CA LEU A 19 -36.08 -29.50 58.47
C LEU A 19 -35.22 -28.38 57.85
N THR A 20 -34.07 -28.08 58.47
CA THR A 20 -33.11 -27.08 57.95
C THR A 20 -32.43 -27.55 56.67
N ALA A 21 -32.05 -28.82 56.57
CA ALA A 21 -31.52 -29.40 55.34
C ALA A 21 -32.58 -29.38 54.21
N MET A 22 -33.84 -29.72 54.52
CA MET A 22 -34.93 -29.74 53.55
C MET A 22 -35.28 -28.34 53.03
N THR A 23 -35.33 -27.34 53.91
CA THR A 23 -35.55 -25.94 53.51
C THR A 23 -34.38 -25.37 52.71
N PHE A 24 -33.15 -25.77 53.03
CA PHE A 24 -31.96 -25.39 52.27
C PHE A 24 -31.95 -25.99 50.85
N VAL A 25 -32.28 -27.28 50.72
CA VAL A 25 -32.38 -27.97 49.41
C VAL A 25 -33.55 -27.43 48.58
N GLN A 26 -34.69 -27.12 49.20
CA GLN A 26 -35.82 -26.50 48.49
C GLN A 26 -35.47 -25.10 47.98
N ARG A 27 -34.79 -24.27 48.78
CA ARG A 27 -34.29 -22.96 48.32
C ARG A 27 -33.25 -23.09 47.21
N ALA A 28 -32.35 -24.07 47.30
CA ALA A 28 -31.35 -24.33 46.25
C ALA A 28 -32.01 -24.80 44.93
N LYS A 29 -33.05 -25.64 44.99
CA LYS A 29 -33.81 -26.07 43.81
C LYS A 29 -34.60 -24.92 43.17
N MET A 30 -35.20 -24.02 43.96
CA MET A 30 -35.87 -22.83 43.40
C MET A 30 -34.88 -21.89 42.70
N LYS A 31 -33.67 -21.71 43.24
CA LYS A 31 -32.63 -20.90 42.58
C LYS A 31 -32.17 -21.49 41.25
N ARG A 32 -32.15 -22.82 41.11
CA ARG A 32 -31.81 -23.48 39.83
C ARG A 32 -32.89 -23.35 38.77
N ARG A 33 -34.17 -23.31 39.14
CA ARG A 33 -35.26 -23.07 38.17
C ARG A 33 -35.27 -21.61 37.67
N ALA A 34 -34.97 -20.65 38.54
CA ALA A 34 -34.84 -19.24 38.13
C ALA A 34 -33.62 -18.95 37.22
N GLY A 35 -32.57 -19.76 37.30
CA GLY A 35 -31.35 -19.58 36.49
C GLY A 35 -31.45 -20.09 35.04
N VAL A 36 -32.36 -21.04 34.76
CA VAL A 36 -32.52 -21.62 33.42
C VAL A 36 -33.38 -20.73 32.51
N ASP A 37 -34.37 -20.02 33.06
CA ASP A 37 -35.19 -19.06 32.31
C ASP A 37 -34.47 -17.73 32.00
N LEU A 38 -33.35 -17.42 32.67
CA LEU A 38 -32.56 -16.21 32.37
C LEU A 38 -31.58 -16.41 31.20
N VAL A 39 -31.15 -17.64 30.91
CA VAL A 39 -30.15 -17.93 29.88
C VAL A 39 -30.74 -17.88 28.46
N ASP A 40 -32.03 -18.15 28.29
CA ASP A 40 -32.70 -18.10 26.98
C ASP A 40 -32.95 -16.65 26.49
N LYS A 41 -33.00 -15.67 27.40
CA LYS A 41 -33.23 -14.25 27.06
C LYS A 41 -31.97 -13.46 26.68
N SER A 42 -30.77 -13.97 26.97
CA SER A 42 -29.50 -13.31 26.64
C SER A 42 -28.95 -13.66 25.24
N GLY A 43 -29.45 -14.72 24.59
CA GLY A 43 -29.00 -15.13 23.25
C GLY A 43 -29.56 -14.28 22.09
N ASP A 44 -30.70 -13.61 22.29
CA ASP A 44 -31.33 -12.75 21.26
C ASP A 44 -30.65 -11.37 21.16
N GLY A 45 -30.15 -10.85 22.29
CA GLY A 45 -29.46 -9.55 22.33
C GLY A 45 -28.21 -9.50 21.46
N GLY A 46 -27.33 -10.51 21.56
CA GLY A 46 -26.11 -10.56 20.76
C GLY A 46 -26.36 -10.77 19.26
N LYS A 47 -27.45 -11.46 18.88
CA LYS A 47 -27.83 -11.62 17.46
C LYS A 47 -28.37 -10.32 16.87
N ARG A 48 -29.08 -9.50 17.66
CA ARG A 48 -29.53 -8.17 17.25
C ARG A 48 -28.37 -7.20 17.11
N GLU A 49 -27.46 -7.18 18.08
CA GLU A 49 -26.25 -6.34 18.03
C GLU A 49 -25.33 -6.70 16.84
N ALA A 50 -25.19 -7.98 16.52
CA ALA A 50 -24.48 -8.43 15.32
C ALA A 50 -25.17 -8.00 14.01
N ARG A 51 -26.51 -7.93 13.99
CA ARG A 51 -27.26 -7.44 12.82
C ARG A 51 -27.15 -5.93 12.67
N GLU A 52 -27.30 -5.19 13.77
CA GLU A 52 -27.18 -3.73 13.79
C GLU A 52 -25.77 -3.29 13.37
N SER A 53 -24.72 -3.96 13.84
CA SER A 53 -23.34 -3.69 13.41
C SER A 53 -23.12 -4.01 11.93
N MET A 54 -23.71 -5.09 11.40
CA MET A 54 -23.62 -5.43 9.98
C MET A 54 -24.35 -4.41 9.10
N GLU A 55 -25.53 -3.95 9.51
CA GLU A 55 -26.27 -2.86 8.86
C GLU A 55 -25.46 -1.56 8.86
N ALA A 56 -24.85 -1.20 9.99
CA ALA A 56 -23.96 -0.04 10.09
C ALA A 56 -22.76 -0.14 9.14
N LEU A 57 -22.13 -1.31 9.02
CA LEU A 57 -21.04 -1.54 8.09
C LEU A 57 -21.48 -1.42 6.63
N PHE A 58 -22.68 -1.88 6.28
CA PHE A 58 -23.21 -1.72 4.92
C PHE A 58 -23.47 -0.26 4.55
N VAL A 59 -24.01 0.52 5.49
CA VAL A 59 -24.19 1.96 5.31
C VAL A 59 -22.82 2.63 5.11
N GLN A 60 -21.85 2.31 5.95
CA GLN A 60 -20.49 2.85 5.83
C GLN A 60 -19.80 2.46 4.52
N LEU A 61 -19.98 1.23 4.04
CA LEU A 61 -19.44 0.78 2.75
C LEU A 61 -20.10 1.52 1.58
N GLN A 62 -21.40 1.78 1.66
CA GLN A 62 -22.14 2.54 0.65
C GLN A 62 -21.68 4.01 0.62
N GLU A 63 -21.46 4.62 1.78
CA GLU A 63 -20.90 5.97 1.89
C GLU A 63 -19.48 6.04 1.34
N PHE A 64 -18.62 5.07 1.70
CA PHE A 64 -17.27 4.97 1.18
C PHE A 64 -17.25 4.77 -0.34
N SER A 65 -18.14 3.95 -0.88
CA SER A 65 -18.27 3.75 -2.32
C SER A 65 -18.63 5.06 -3.04
N ARG A 66 -19.57 5.84 -2.48
CA ARG A 66 -19.93 7.16 -3.02
C ARG A 66 -18.77 8.15 -2.96
N GLU A 67 -18.05 8.18 -1.84
CA GLU A 67 -16.87 9.04 -1.69
C GLU A 67 -15.76 8.65 -2.68
N MET A 68 -15.50 7.36 -2.84
CA MET A 68 -14.50 6.84 -3.78
C MET A 68 -14.88 7.15 -5.21
N LEU A 69 -16.17 7.03 -5.58
CA LEU A 69 -16.64 7.39 -6.91
C LEU A 69 -16.39 8.88 -7.20
N ALA A 70 -16.74 9.76 -6.27
CA ALA A 70 -16.49 11.20 -6.40
C ALA A 70 -14.98 11.53 -6.52
N LYS A 71 -14.13 10.87 -5.75
CA LYS A 71 -12.67 11.01 -5.84
C LYS A 71 -12.14 10.52 -7.20
N LEU A 72 -12.69 9.42 -7.71
CA LEU A 72 -12.30 8.86 -9.00
C LEU A 72 -12.71 9.80 -10.14
N ASP A 73 -13.94 10.33 -10.10
CA ASP A 73 -14.42 11.32 -11.07
C ASP A 73 -13.54 12.56 -11.12
N MET A 74 -13.13 13.06 -9.94
CA MET A 74 -12.20 14.20 -9.86
C MET A 74 -10.84 13.86 -10.50
N LYS A 75 -10.31 12.67 -10.24
CA LYS A 75 -9.04 12.22 -10.84
C LYS A 75 -9.14 12.06 -12.35
N VAL A 76 -10.25 11.52 -12.87
CA VAL A 76 -10.50 11.40 -14.31
C VAL A 76 -10.55 12.78 -14.95
N ARG A 77 -11.21 13.76 -14.33
CA ARG A 77 -11.22 15.14 -14.80
C ARG A 77 -9.82 15.73 -14.87
N VAL A 78 -9.02 15.59 -13.81
CA VAL A 78 -7.63 16.11 -13.77
C VAL A 78 -6.77 15.44 -14.84
N LEU A 79 -6.90 14.12 -15.03
CA LEU A 79 -6.15 13.40 -16.07
C LEU A 79 -6.51 13.88 -17.48
N ASN A 80 -7.80 14.09 -17.77
CA ASN A 80 -8.23 14.63 -19.06
C ASN A 80 -7.67 16.04 -19.29
N GLU A 81 -7.66 16.89 -18.28
CA GLU A 81 -7.08 18.23 -18.37
C GLU A 81 -5.56 18.19 -18.63
N LEU A 82 -4.83 17.32 -17.95
CA LEU A 82 -3.40 17.12 -18.16
C LEU A 82 -3.10 16.57 -19.56
N LEU A 83 -3.92 15.63 -20.05
CA LEU A 83 -3.79 15.08 -21.40
C LEU A 83 -3.96 16.18 -22.45
N THR A 84 -5.03 16.98 -22.35
CA THR A 84 -5.28 18.10 -23.27
C THR A 84 -4.14 19.12 -23.23
N ARG A 85 -3.60 19.42 -22.05
CA ARG A 85 -2.42 20.31 -21.92
C ARG A 85 -1.19 19.73 -22.59
N ALA A 86 -0.92 18.44 -22.42
CA ALA A 86 0.20 17.77 -23.04
C ALA A 86 0.08 17.77 -24.57
N GLU A 87 -1.12 17.50 -25.10
CA GLU A 87 -1.40 17.56 -26.55
C GLU A 87 -1.16 18.97 -27.09
N ALA A 88 -1.63 20.02 -26.42
CA ALA A 88 -1.39 21.40 -26.81
C ALA A 88 0.11 21.74 -26.85
N ARG A 89 0.89 21.28 -25.86
CA ARG A 89 2.34 21.46 -25.84
C ARG A 89 3.06 20.68 -26.94
N ILE A 90 2.63 19.46 -27.23
CA ILE A 90 3.17 18.67 -28.35
C ILE A 90 2.91 19.39 -29.66
N GLU A 91 1.71 19.92 -29.87
CA GLU A 91 1.37 20.66 -31.08
C GLU A 91 2.16 21.97 -31.21
N GLU A 92 2.32 22.72 -30.11
CA GLU A 92 3.18 23.90 -30.06
C GLU A 92 4.63 23.54 -30.41
N LEU A 93 5.19 22.50 -29.78
CA LEU A 93 6.53 22.02 -30.09
C LEU A 93 6.64 21.52 -31.52
N LYS A 94 5.64 20.83 -32.06
CA LYS A 94 5.62 20.41 -33.48
C LYS A 94 5.59 21.60 -34.42
N ARG A 95 4.88 22.67 -34.09
CA ARG A 95 4.86 23.90 -34.90
C ARG A 95 6.21 24.64 -34.85
N LEU A 96 6.81 24.74 -33.67
CA LEU A 96 8.14 25.33 -33.49
C LEU A 96 9.24 24.45 -34.09
N SER A 97 9.08 23.14 -34.01
CA SER A 97 9.93 22.10 -34.59
C SER A 97 9.45 21.66 -35.97
N ALA A 98 8.61 22.44 -36.65
CA ALA A 98 8.33 22.26 -38.06
C ALA A 98 9.26 23.17 -38.86
N PRO A 99 10.48 22.73 -39.22
CA PRO A 99 11.20 23.32 -40.33
C PRO A 99 10.69 22.68 -41.64
N GLY A 100 10.56 23.48 -42.69
CA GLY A 100 10.49 23.03 -44.07
C GLY A 100 11.79 22.35 -44.51
N THR A 101 12.16 21.24 -43.88
CA THR A 101 13.43 20.55 -44.13
C THR A 101 13.33 19.08 -43.69
N LEU A 102 12.52 18.29 -44.40
CA LEU A 102 12.75 16.83 -44.50
C LEU A 102 13.74 16.52 -45.64
N ALA A 103 14.80 17.30 -45.71
CA ALA A 103 16.01 17.06 -46.48
C ALA A 103 17.15 17.83 -45.78
N ALA A 104 17.44 17.50 -44.53
CA ALA A 104 18.66 17.96 -43.88
C ALA A 104 19.75 16.93 -44.18
N PRO A 105 20.80 17.25 -44.97
CA PRO A 105 22.04 16.51 -44.87
C PRO A 105 22.51 16.64 -43.42
N SER A 106 23.03 15.55 -42.86
CA SER A 106 23.69 15.55 -41.54
C SER A 106 24.55 16.82 -41.40
N PRO A 107 24.43 17.60 -40.31
CA PRO A 107 25.33 18.70 -40.09
C PRO A 107 26.71 18.08 -39.89
N SER A 108 27.50 18.04 -40.96
CA SER A 108 28.93 17.84 -40.88
C SER A 108 29.44 19.01 -40.05
N LYS A 109 29.52 18.79 -38.72
CA LYS A 109 30.20 19.66 -37.78
C LYS A 109 31.51 20.05 -38.47
N PRO A 110 31.82 21.35 -38.63
CA PRO A 110 33.03 21.76 -39.35
C PRO A 110 34.19 20.98 -38.76
N ALA A 111 34.83 20.17 -39.59
CA ALA A 111 35.88 19.26 -39.16
C ALA A 111 36.92 20.11 -38.42
N ASN A 112 37.02 19.92 -37.11
CA ASN A 112 38.03 20.61 -36.33
C ASN A 112 39.37 20.19 -36.95
N PRO A 113 40.24 21.12 -37.39
CA PRO A 113 41.51 20.77 -38.04
C PRO A 113 42.38 19.84 -37.17
N LEU A 114 42.18 19.87 -35.85
CA LEU A 114 42.80 18.92 -34.91
C LEU A 114 42.32 17.48 -35.07
N HIS A 115 41.03 17.26 -35.35
CA HIS A 115 40.49 15.91 -35.57
C HIS A 115 41.05 15.32 -36.87
N GLU A 116 41.19 16.14 -37.91
CA GLU A 116 41.78 15.72 -39.18
C GLU A 116 43.25 15.32 -38.99
N LYS A 117 44.01 16.08 -38.19
CA LYS A 117 45.40 15.74 -37.83
C LYS A 117 45.47 14.42 -37.05
N VAL A 118 44.57 14.21 -36.08
CA VAL A 118 44.47 12.95 -35.31
C VAL A 118 44.17 11.76 -36.24
N PHE A 119 43.21 11.89 -37.15
CA PHE A 119 42.89 10.82 -38.10
C PHE A 119 44.04 10.52 -39.06
N ARG A 120 44.73 11.54 -39.56
CA ARG A 120 45.88 11.38 -40.46
C ARG A 120 47.03 10.62 -39.79
N LEU A 121 47.30 10.93 -38.53
CA LEU A 121 48.35 10.24 -37.75
C LEU A 121 47.94 8.79 -37.45
N ALA A 122 46.66 8.54 -37.12
CA ALA A 122 46.14 7.21 -36.89
C ALA A 122 46.13 6.34 -38.17
N ASP A 123 45.78 6.93 -39.32
CA ASP A 123 45.85 6.27 -40.63
C ASP A 123 47.29 5.93 -41.03
N GLY A 124 48.27 6.68 -40.51
CA GLY A 124 49.70 6.36 -40.59
C GLY A 124 50.17 5.26 -39.63
N GLY A 125 49.28 4.65 -38.85
CA GLY A 125 49.59 3.55 -37.93
C GLY A 125 50.21 3.99 -36.61
N ARG A 126 50.17 5.28 -36.26
CA ARG A 126 50.67 5.77 -34.95
C ARG A 126 49.77 5.28 -33.81
N ALA A 127 50.37 5.01 -32.65
CA ALA A 127 49.62 4.68 -31.45
C ALA A 127 49.00 5.94 -30.81
N SER A 128 47.85 5.80 -30.14
CA SER A 128 47.12 6.92 -29.52
C SER A 128 47.96 7.75 -28.54
N ALA A 129 48.93 7.13 -27.86
CA ALA A 129 49.86 7.82 -26.96
C ALA A 129 50.84 8.73 -27.72
N ASP A 130 51.35 8.29 -28.87
CA ASP A 130 52.26 9.09 -29.69
C ASP A 130 51.51 10.26 -30.36
N ILE A 131 50.27 10.01 -30.77
CA ILE A 131 49.37 11.04 -31.33
C ILE A 131 49.08 12.12 -30.28
N ALA A 132 48.82 11.74 -29.02
CA ALA A 132 48.60 12.69 -27.93
C ALA A 132 49.79 13.63 -27.72
N VAL A 133 51.02 13.10 -27.72
CA VAL A 133 52.25 13.91 -27.61
C VAL A 133 52.40 14.85 -28.81
N GLU A 134 52.12 14.39 -30.02
CA GLU A 134 52.30 15.17 -31.25
C GLU A 134 51.19 16.22 -31.50
N THR A 135 50.01 16.00 -30.92
CA THR A 135 48.86 16.90 -31.04
C THR A 135 48.67 17.81 -29.83
N GLY A 136 49.33 17.51 -28.70
CA GLY A 136 49.15 18.22 -27.43
C GLY A 136 47.81 17.92 -26.74
N LEU A 137 47.10 16.89 -27.21
CA LEU A 137 45.82 16.45 -26.65
C LEU A 137 46.04 15.39 -25.58
N GLU A 138 45.09 15.25 -24.65
CA GLU A 138 45.14 14.15 -23.70
C GLU A 138 44.84 12.81 -24.40
N ARG A 139 45.45 11.73 -23.92
CA ARG A 139 45.24 10.40 -24.50
C ARG A 139 43.76 10.00 -24.58
N GLY A 140 42.97 10.32 -23.55
CA GLY A 140 41.54 10.04 -23.54
C GLY A 140 40.76 10.82 -24.60
N GLU A 141 41.19 12.03 -24.92
CA GLU A 141 40.59 12.85 -25.97
C GLU A 141 40.92 12.29 -27.36
N VAL A 142 42.15 11.82 -27.57
CA VAL A 142 42.54 11.11 -28.80
C VAL A 142 41.70 9.84 -29.00
N GLU A 143 41.56 9.01 -27.97
CA GLU A 143 40.76 7.78 -28.03
C GLU A 143 39.27 8.08 -28.31
N LEU A 144 38.73 9.16 -27.72
CA LEU A 144 37.38 9.63 -27.99
C LEU A 144 37.21 10.06 -29.45
N ILE A 145 38.13 10.87 -29.99
CA ILE A 145 38.09 11.34 -31.39
C ILE A 145 38.15 10.14 -32.36
N LEU A 146 39.01 9.15 -32.09
CA LEU A 146 39.09 7.94 -32.90
C LEU A 146 37.80 7.09 -32.82
N GLY A 147 37.17 6.99 -31.65
CA GLY A 147 35.91 6.28 -31.46
C GLY A 147 34.71 6.91 -32.18
N LEU A 148 34.72 8.23 -32.38
CA LEU A 148 33.67 8.94 -33.13
C LEU A 148 33.65 8.59 -34.62
N ARG A 149 34.79 8.13 -35.19
CA ARG A 149 34.89 7.73 -36.60
C ARG A 149 33.99 6.56 -36.97
N GLY A 150 33.80 5.60 -36.06
CA GLY A 150 32.99 4.39 -36.29
C GLY A 150 31.51 4.50 -35.88
N LYS A 151 31.15 5.49 -35.04
CA LYS A 151 29.76 5.71 -34.58
C LYS A 151 28.95 6.67 -35.44
N GLY A 152 29.59 7.32 -36.43
CA GLY A 152 28.96 8.28 -37.33
C GLY A 152 28.69 7.77 -38.75
N ALA A 153 28.83 6.46 -38.99
CA ALA A 153 28.54 5.79 -40.27
C ALA A 153 27.24 4.99 -40.21
#